data_AF-A0A1G1TGL2-F1
#
_entry.id   AF-A0A1G1TGL2-F1
#
_cell.length_a   1.000
_cell.length_b   1.000
_cell.length_c   1.000
_cell.angle_alpha   90.00
_cell.angle_beta   90.00
_cell.angle_gamma   90.00
#
_symmetry.space_group_name_H-M   'P 1'
#
loop_
_entity.id
_entity.type
_entity.pdbx_description
1 polymer ?
#
loop_
_entity_poly.entity_id
_entity_poly.type
_entity_poly.pdbx_seq_one_letter_code
_entity_poly.pdbx_strand_id
1 'polypeptide(L)'
;MLNDETKKQKGEKAVPQSAKRPSFFDAKPDPATIRMITPREQWTPAQKRADKRDEDAARARGYSYYQQVQELIRTGDLAGAVRAINPFPSGHNGHSHIETVQAVATAQVQAGELLAAVATAQRLPYDDTRGDLIGAVVKVLLQRGDVAGAQWLAATVSGFRYVSVMKQIAEAQQQAGDGEAARYTLVQARERAEGFSEGDPKSGYFRSYYLSDIAKAQVQLGDVAGATHTAQLITHQEERGWAFRAIEEHTANAADTARRDAGLA
;
A
#
# COMPACT_ATOMS: atom_id res chain seq x y z
N MET A 1 25.90 -75.54 -7.29
CA MET A 1 26.22 -75.41 -8.72
C MET A 1 26.22 -73.92 -9.01
N LEU A 2 27.28 -73.14 -8.78
CA LEU A 2 28.60 -73.09 -9.47
C LEU A 2 28.53 -73.25 -10.99
N ASN A 3 28.80 -72.12 -11.67
CA ASN A 3 29.49 -71.85 -12.95
C ASN A 3 29.29 -70.33 -13.13
N ASP A 4 30.24 -69.39 -13.07
CA ASP A 4 31.62 -69.27 -13.56
C ASP A 4 31.82 -69.66 -15.03
N GLU A 5 31.92 -68.65 -15.91
CA GLU A 5 33.19 -68.23 -16.52
C GLU A 5 32.98 -67.28 -17.74
N THR A 6 33.56 -66.07 -17.63
CA THR A 6 34.38 -65.36 -18.65
C THR A 6 33.75 -64.93 -20.01
N LYS A 7 34.15 -63.86 -20.73
CA LYS A 7 35.21 -62.85 -20.67
C LYS A 7 34.88 -61.73 -21.68
N LYS A 8 35.19 -60.48 -21.30
CA LYS A 8 35.75 -59.35 -22.10
C LYS A 8 35.14 -59.01 -23.48
N GLN A 9 34.67 -57.76 -23.63
CA GLN A 9 35.35 -56.74 -24.46
C GLN A 9 34.83 -55.31 -24.22
N LYS A 10 35.75 -54.48 -23.69
CA LYS A 10 36.08 -53.09 -24.07
C LYS A 10 34.98 -52.15 -24.57
N GLY A 11 34.65 -51.17 -23.74
CA GLY A 11 33.91 -49.96 -24.12
C GLY A 11 33.91 -48.90 -23.03
N GLU A 12 35.09 -48.59 -22.48
CA GLU A 12 35.29 -47.46 -21.56
C GLU A 12 35.09 -46.15 -22.33
N LYS A 13 33.85 -45.64 -22.35
CA LYS A 13 33.60 -44.27 -22.80
C LYS A 13 34.02 -43.34 -21.67
N ALA A 14 35.11 -42.63 -21.93
CA ALA A 14 35.58 -41.51 -21.13
C ALA A 14 34.42 -40.56 -20.81
N VAL A 15 34.15 -40.40 -19.52
CA VAL A 15 33.38 -39.26 -19.01
C VAL A 15 34.23 -38.01 -19.28
N PRO A 16 33.75 -37.01 -20.02
CA PRO A 16 34.52 -35.78 -20.19
C PRO A 16 34.66 -35.13 -18.82
N GLN A 17 35.90 -34.87 -18.41
CA GLN A 17 36.23 -34.04 -17.26
C GLN A 17 35.37 -32.78 -17.31
N SER A 18 34.50 -32.63 -16.32
CA SER A 18 33.76 -31.41 -16.07
C SER A 18 34.75 -30.25 -16.00
N ALA A 19 34.78 -29.43 -17.05
CA ALA A 19 35.46 -28.15 -17.03
C ALA A 19 34.93 -27.39 -15.81
N LYS A 20 35.82 -27.11 -14.85
CA LYS A 20 35.53 -26.28 -13.67
C LYS A 20 34.90 -24.98 -14.17
N ARG A 21 33.61 -24.78 -13.87
CA ARG A 21 32.97 -23.48 -14.06
C ARG A 21 33.78 -22.45 -13.27
N PRO A 22 34.16 -21.31 -13.86
CA PRO A 22 34.78 -20.24 -13.09
C PRO A 22 33.81 -19.81 -11.99
N SER A 23 34.32 -19.77 -10.76
CA SER A 23 33.67 -19.12 -9.61
C SER A 23 33.30 -17.69 -10.02
N PHE A 24 32.02 -17.34 -9.86
CA PHE A 24 31.50 -15.99 -10.14
C PHE A 24 32.07 -14.93 -9.17
N PHE A 25 32.91 -15.34 -8.21
CA PHE A 25 33.49 -14.51 -7.16
C PHE A 25 34.98 -14.17 -7.36
N ASP A 26 35.66 -14.70 -8.38
CA ASP A 26 37.12 -14.49 -8.57
C ASP A 26 37.49 -13.48 -9.67
N ALA A 27 36.51 -12.87 -10.34
CA ALA A 27 36.78 -11.73 -11.20
C ALA A 27 36.87 -10.46 -10.35
N LYS A 28 38.10 -9.96 -10.11
CA LYS A 28 38.26 -8.57 -9.67
C LYS A 28 37.53 -7.69 -10.70
N PRO A 29 36.57 -6.85 -10.28
CA PRO A 29 35.92 -5.94 -11.21
C PRO A 29 36.99 -5.10 -11.92
N ASP A 30 36.90 -5.02 -13.24
CA ASP A 30 37.73 -4.15 -14.06
C ASP A 30 37.67 -2.72 -13.47
N PRO A 31 38.80 -2.07 -13.18
CA PRO A 31 38.81 -0.69 -12.65
C PRO A 31 38.10 0.32 -13.57
N ALA A 32 37.84 -0.01 -14.84
CA ALA A 32 36.99 0.78 -15.73
C ALA A 32 35.48 0.63 -15.47
N THR A 33 35.06 -0.37 -14.67
CA THR A 33 33.65 -0.72 -14.44
C THR A 33 33.15 -0.32 -13.05
N ILE A 34 34.05 0.05 -12.12
CA ILE A 34 33.67 0.74 -10.90
C ILE A 34 33.53 2.23 -11.25
N ARG A 35 32.32 2.64 -11.67
CA ARG A 35 31.94 4.05 -11.47
C ARG A 35 31.99 4.30 -9.97
N MET A 36 33.13 4.80 -9.48
CA MET A 36 33.19 5.42 -8.16
C MET A 36 32.11 6.50 -8.20
N ILE A 37 31.00 6.26 -7.50
CA ILE A 37 29.94 7.24 -7.33
C ILE A 37 30.56 8.31 -6.44
N THR A 38 31.23 9.28 -7.07
CA THR A 38 31.69 10.46 -6.36
C THR A 38 30.43 11.08 -5.75
N PRO A 39 30.38 11.34 -4.43
CA PRO A 39 29.22 11.98 -3.83
C PRO A 39 28.89 13.27 -4.58
N ARG A 40 27.60 13.57 -4.81
CA ARG A 40 27.13 14.74 -5.58
C ARG A 40 27.75 16.06 -5.11
N GLU A 41 28.16 16.13 -3.85
CA GLU A 41 28.86 17.24 -3.22
C GLU A 41 30.22 17.54 -3.88
N GLN A 42 30.94 16.50 -4.31
CA GLN A 42 32.28 16.58 -4.90
C GLN A 42 32.25 16.77 -6.43
N TRP A 43 31.07 16.88 -7.04
CA TRP A 43 30.93 17.05 -8.47
C TRP A 43 31.34 18.46 -8.92
N THR A 44 32.01 18.53 -10.07
CA THR A 44 32.29 19.79 -10.78
C THR A 44 30.98 20.48 -11.21
N PRO A 45 31.00 21.81 -11.44
CA PRO A 45 29.84 22.51 -12.00
C PRO A 45 29.37 21.96 -13.35
N ALA A 46 30.24 21.32 -14.13
CA ALA A 46 29.85 20.68 -15.39
C ALA A 46 29.06 19.38 -15.16
N GLN A 47 29.50 18.54 -14.21
CA GLN A 47 28.81 17.31 -13.82
C GLN A 47 27.42 17.60 -13.22
N LYS A 48 27.32 18.59 -12.32
CA LYS A 48 26.02 19.01 -11.75
C LYS A 48 25.04 19.50 -12.83
N ARG A 49 25.53 20.23 -13.85
CA ARG A 49 24.70 20.67 -14.98
C ARG A 49 24.28 19.52 -15.90
N ALA A 50 25.13 18.51 -16.09
CA ALA A 50 24.78 17.33 -16.87
C ALA A 50 23.69 16.50 -16.18
N ASP A 51 23.84 16.22 -14.88
CA ASP A 51 22.84 15.50 -14.08
C ASP A 51 21.50 16.23 -14.07
N LYS A 52 21.48 17.56 -13.88
CA LYS A 52 20.25 18.35 -13.96
C LYS A 52 19.54 18.24 -15.31
N ARG A 53 20.29 18.26 -16.43
CA ARG A 53 19.70 18.09 -17.77
C ARG A 53 19.11 16.70 -17.96
N ASP A 54 19.78 15.67 -17.43
CA ASP A 54 19.27 14.30 -17.48
C ASP A 54 18.00 14.16 -16.61
N GLU A 55 17.96 14.83 -15.46
CA GLU A 55 16.79 14.95 -14.56
C GLU A 55 15.60 15.63 -15.26
N ASP A 56 15.83 16.78 -15.89
CA ASP A 56 14.80 17.54 -16.59
C ASP A 56 14.29 16.77 -17.83
N ALA A 57 15.17 16.09 -18.55
CA ALA A 57 14.80 15.22 -19.67
C ALA A 57 14.00 13.99 -19.20
N ALA A 58 14.35 13.40 -18.06
CA ALA A 58 13.58 12.31 -17.46
C ALA A 58 12.19 12.79 -17.02
N ARG A 59 12.10 13.98 -16.42
CA ARG A 59 10.82 14.60 -16.03
C ARG A 59 9.93 14.87 -17.26
N ALA A 60 10.49 15.42 -18.33
CA ALA A 60 9.76 15.66 -19.58
C ALA A 60 9.21 14.36 -20.20
N ARG A 61 10.01 13.28 -20.20
CA ARG A 61 9.54 11.94 -20.63
C ARG A 61 8.41 11.42 -19.75
N GLY A 62 8.51 11.58 -18.42
CA GLY A 62 7.45 11.19 -17.49
C GLY A 62 6.11 11.89 -17.80
N TYR A 63 6.13 13.19 -18.11
CA TYR A 63 4.93 13.92 -18.52
C TYR A 63 4.34 13.41 -19.85
N SER A 64 5.18 13.09 -20.84
CA SER A 64 4.67 12.53 -22.11
C SER A 64 4.01 11.16 -21.91
N TYR A 65 4.56 10.31 -21.03
CA TYR A 65 3.96 9.01 -20.70
C TYR A 65 2.62 9.16 -19.99
N TYR A 66 2.51 10.08 -19.03
CA TYR A 66 1.25 10.37 -18.35
C TYR A 66 0.17 10.80 -19.35
N GLN A 67 0.48 11.74 -20.25
CA GLN A 67 -0.48 12.19 -21.28
C GLN A 67 -0.93 11.05 -22.21
N GLN A 68 0.01 10.18 -22.62
CA GLN A 68 -0.33 9.00 -23.41
C GLN A 68 -1.28 8.06 -22.66
N VAL A 69 -1.03 7.80 -21.37
CA VAL A 69 -1.89 6.98 -20.54
C VAL A 69 -3.27 7.60 -20.37
N GLN A 70 -3.36 8.92 -20.16
CA GLN A 70 -4.64 9.62 -20.08
C GLN A 70 -5.45 9.49 -21.36
N GLU A 71 -4.80 9.59 -22.52
CA GLU A 71 -5.47 9.40 -23.82
C GLU A 71 -5.97 7.95 -24.01
N LEU A 72 -5.19 6.96 -23.57
CA LEU A 72 -5.60 5.56 -23.59
C LEU A 72 -6.80 5.30 -22.66
N ILE A 73 -6.80 5.90 -21.46
CA ILE A 73 -7.95 5.86 -20.53
C ILE A 73 -9.17 6.51 -21.19
N ARG A 74 -9.01 7.71 -21.78
CA ARG A 74 -10.10 8.46 -22.43
C ARG A 74 -10.74 7.71 -23.60
N THR A 75 -9.93 6.95 -24.33
CA THR A 75 -10.39 6.13 -25.47
C THR A 75 -10.89 4.75 -25.05
N GLY A 76 -10.79 4.39 -23.76
CA GLY A 76 -11.23 3.12 -23.20
C GLY A 76 -10.26 1.96 -23.39
N ASP A 77 -9.05 2.20 -23.93
CA ASP A 77 -8.00 1.16 -24.05
C ASP A 77 -7.26 0.99 -22.72
N LEU A 78 -7.95 0.43 -21.73
CA LEU A 78 -7.38 0.18 -20.39
C LEU A 78 -6.22 -0.81 -20.45
N ALA A 79 -6.29 -1.81 -21.34
CA ALA A 79 -5.19 -2.76 -21.54
C ALA A 79 -3.94 -2.06 -22.11
N GLY A 80 -4.13 -1.13 -23.05
CA GLY A 80 -3.08 -0.25 -23.57
C GLY A 80 -2.51 0.65 -22.48
N ALA A 81 -3.36 1.27 -21.68
CA ALA A 81 -2.95 2.12 -20.56
C ALA A 81 -2.08 1.33 -19.56
N VAL A 82 -2.49 0.11 -19.21
CA VAL A 82 -1.72 -0.81 -18.37
C VAL A 82 -0.36 -1.16 -18.98
N ARG A 83 -0.28 -1.39 -20.30
CA ARG A 83 1.02 -1.64 -20.97
C ARG A 83 1.92 -0.40 -20.95
N ALA A 84 1.34 0.78 -21.13
CA ALA A 84 2.05 2.06 -21.18
C ALA A 84 2.65 2.48 -19.82
N ILE A 85 2.18 1.92 -18.70
CA ILE A 85 2.82 2.10 -17.38
C ILE A 85 4.27 1.56 -17.36
N ASN A 86 4.61 0.59 -18.22
CA ASN A 86 5.75 -0.32 -18.02
C ASN A 86 7.02 -0.07 -18.84
N PRO A 87 7.32 1.17 -19.27
CA PRO A 87 8.71 1.59 -19.23
C PRO A 87 8.82 2.97 -18.59
N PHE A 88 8.39 3.11 -17.33
CA PHE A 88 8.84 4.28 -16.55
C PHE A 88 10.34 4.11 -16.26
N PRO A 89 11.22 4.99 -16.78
CA PRO A 89 12.65 4.83 -16.60
C PRO A 89 12.99 4.84 -15.11
N SER A 90 13.49 3.72 -14.61
CA SER A 90 13.99 3.55 -13.25
C SER A 90 15.08 4.60 -13.00
N GLY A 91 14.84 5.44 -12.00
CA GLY A 91 15.71 6.57 -11.64
C GLY A 91 14.92 7.77 -11.14
N HIS A 92 13.65 7.88 -11.52
CA HIS A 92 12.73 8.90 -11.00
C HIS A 92 11.40 8.22 -10.69
N ASN A 93 11.28 7.69 -9.47
CA ASN A 93 9.99 7.37 -8.83
C ASN A 93 9.23 8.68 -8.55
N GLY A 94 9.10 9.54 -9.56
CA GLY A 94 8.45 10.83 -9.45
C GLY A 94 6.94 10.64 -9.29
N HIS A 95 6.29 11.64 -8.67
CA HIS A 95 4.83 11.75 -8.55
C HIS A 95 4.09 11.29 -9.82
N SER A 96 4.64 11.55 -11.01
CA SER A 96 4.06 11.14 -12.29
C SER A 96 3.86 9.62 -12.47
N HIS A 97 4.74 8.74 -11.96
CA HIS A 97 4.52 7.29 -12.08
C HIS A 97 3.36 6.84 -11.19
N ILE A 98 3.34 7.30 -9.95
CA ILE A 98 2.28 7.00 -8.98
C ILE A 98 0.94 7.49 -9.50
N GLU A 99 0.88 8.75 -9.98
CA GLU A 99 -0.31 9.34 -10.59
C GLU A 99 -0.78 8.55 -11.82
N THR A 100 0.16 8.07 -12.65
CA THR A 100 -0.17 7.25 -13.83
C THR A 100 -0.80 5.93 -13.42
N VAL A 101 -0.18 5.21 -12.47
CA VAL A 101 -0.70 3.93 -11.95
C VAL A 101 -2.07 4.14 -11.29
N GLN A 102 -2.22 5.23 -10.52
CA GLN A 102 -3.47 5.57 -9.88
C GLN A 102 -4.59 5.88 -10.87
N ALA A 103 -4.30 6.63 -11.93
CA ALA A 103 -5.28 6.94 -12.97
C ALA A 103 -5.79 5.67 -13.66
N VAL A 104 -4.89 4.75 -14.01
CA VAL A 104 -5.27 3.48 -14.65
C VAL A 104 -6.07 2.59 -13.69
N ALA A 105 -5.60 2.40 -12.45
CA ALA A 105 -6.33 1.61 -11.48
C ALA A 105 -7.73 2.19 -11.22
N THR A 106 -7.87 3.52 -11.09
CA THR A 106 -9.17 4.18 -10.92
C THR A 106 -10.09 3.95 -12.12
N ALA A 107 -9.57 4.09 -13.34
CA ALA A 107 -10.33 3.83 -14.57
C ALA A 107 -10.79 2.37 -14.67
N GLN A 108 -9.93 1.41 -14.28
CA GLN A 108 -10.28 -0.01 -14.21
C GLN A 108 -11.42 -0.27 -13.21
N VAL A 109 -11.37 0.35 -12.02
CA VAL A 109 -12.50 0.25 -11.08
C VAL A 109 -13.75 0.86 -11.69
N GLN A 110 -13.64 2.02 -12.33
CA GLN A 110 -14.76 2.66 -13.00
C GLN A 110 -15.37 1.77 -14.10
N ALA A 111 -14.57 0.98 -14.80
CA ALA A 111 -15.02 -0.01 -15.78
C ALA A 111 -15.51 -1.34 -15.15
N GLY A 112 -15.37 -1.54 -13.84
CA GLY A 112 -15.73 -2.78 -13.15
C GLY A 112 -14.63 -3.86 -13.19
N GLU A 113 -13.43 -3.53 -13.66
CA GLU A 113 -12.27 -4.43 -13.75
C GLU A 113 -11.50 -4.50 -12.42
N LEU A 114 -12.17 -4.90 -11.34
CA LEU A 114 -11.63 -4.82 -9.98
C LEU A 114 -10.30 -5.57 -9.80
N LEU A 115 -10.22 -6.83 -10.26
CA LEU A 115 -8.99 -7.62 -10.16
C LEU A 115 -7.84 -6.98 -10.97
N ALA A 116 -8.16 -6.32 -12.08
CA ALA A 116 -7.17 -5.64 -12.90
C ALA A 116 -6.66 -4.36 -12.21
N ALA A 117 -7.55 -3.60 -11.55
CA ALA A 117 -7.17 -2.44 -10.74
C ALA A 117 -6.21 -2.82 -9.61
N VAL A 118 -6.47 -3.94 -8.93
CA VAL A 118 -5.58 -4.47 -7.87
C VAL A 118 -4.23 -4.86 -8.43
N ALA A 119 -4.19 -5.61 -9.54
CA ALA A 119 -2.95 -5.98 -10.18
C ALA A 119 -2.14 -4.76 -10.65
N THR A 120 -2.83 -3.70 -11.09
CA THR A 120 -2.20 -2.41 -11.43
C THR A 120 -1.61 -1.73 -10.18
N ALA A 121 -2.36 -1.66 -9.08
CA ALA A 121 -1.89 -1.07 -7.83
C ALA A 121 -0.67 -1.80 -7.24
N GLN A 122 -0.61 -3.13 -7.38
CA GLN A 122 0.51 -3.96 -6.94
C GLN A 122 1.84 -3.63 -7.63
N ARG A 123 1.82 -2.88 -8.75
CA ARG A 123 3.03 -2.42 -9.44
C ARG A 123 3.76 -1.30 -8.70
N LEU A 124 3.12 -0.68 -7.71
CA LEU A 124 3.76 0.34 -6.89
C LEU A 124 4.79 -0.30 -5.94
N PRO A 125 6.01 0.26 -5.85
CA PRO A 125 7.11 -0.34 -5.09
C PRO A 125 6.97 -0.17 -3.57
N TYR A 126 6.25 0.87 -3.13
CA TYR A 126 6.09 1.20 -1.71
C TYR A 126 4.70 0.80 -1.22
N ASP A 127 4.67 0.06 -0.11
CA ASP A 127 3.44 -0.44 0.50
C ASP A 127 2.48 0.69 0.91
N ASP A 128 2.99 1.81 1.43
CA ASP A 128 2.16 2.96 1.81
C ASP A 128 1.44 3.56 0.60
N THR A 129 2.15 3.75 -0.50
CA THR A 129 1.58 4.26 -1.76
C THR A 129 0.58 3.26 -2.36
N ARG A 130 0.88 1.96 -2.26
CA ARG A 130 -0.05 0.91 -2.67
C ARG A 130 -1.32 0.96 -1.81
N GLY A 131 -1.19 1.12 -0.50
CA GLY A 131 -2.31 1.23 0.44
C GLY A 131 -3.18 2.46 0.18
N ASP A 132 -2.59 3.61 -0.15
CA ASP A 132 -3.34 4.81 -0.55
C ASP A 132 -4.18 4.58 -1.81
N LEU A 133 -3.57 3.96 -2.83
CA LEU A 133 -4.27 3.64 -4.06
C LEU A 133 -5.39 2.63 -3.82
N ILE A 134 -5.12 1.59 -3.03
CA ILE A 134 -6.15 0.62 -2.64
C ILE A 134 -7.30 1.30 -1.90
N GLY A 135 -7.02 2.25 -1.00
CA GLY A 135 -8.05 3.04 -0.33
C GLY A 135 -8.92 3.83 -1.31
N ALA A 136 -8.33 4.42 -2.37
CA ALA A 136 -9.09 5.07 -3.42
C ALA A 136 -10.00 4.10 -4.19
N VAL A 137 -9.53 2.88 -4.49
CA VAL A 137 -10.35 1.82 -5.09
C VAL A 137 -11.50 1.42 -4.17
N VAL A 138 -11.22 1.22 -2.88
CA VAL A 138 -12.23 0.90 -1.86
C VAL A 138 -13.30 1.99 -1.83
N LYS A 139 -12.92 3.28 -1.86
CA LYS A 139 -13.90 4.37 -1.90
C LYS A 139 -14.86 4.27 -3.08
N VAL A 140 -14.38 3.91 -4.27
CA VAL A 140 -15.23 3.75 -5.46
C VAL A 140 -16.12 2.51 -5.34
N LEU A 141 -15.64 1.42 -4.75
CA LEU A 141 -16.45 0.23 -4.43
C LEU A 141 -17.60 0.57 -3.49
N LEU A 142 -17.31 1.31 -2.41
CA LEU A 142 -18.29 1.75 -1.43
C LEU A 142 -19.35 2.68 -2.05
N GLN A 143 -18.94 3.60 -2.93
CA GLN A 143 -19.89 4.46 -3.68
C GLN A 143 -20.87 3.67 -4.56
N ARG A 144 -20.53 2.43 -4.92
CA ARG A 144 -21.39 1.51 -5.69
C ARG A 144 -22.18 0.54 -4.80
N GLY A 145 -22.01 0.61 -3.48
CA GLY A 145 -22.58 -0.34 -2.54
C GLY A 145 -21.87 -1.70 -2.48
N ASP A 146 -20.70 -1.85 -3.11
CA ASP A 146 -19.94 -3.11 -3.09
C ASP A 146 -19.06 -3.21 -1.83
N VAL A 147 -19.71 -3.40 -0.69
CA VAL A 147 -19.05 -3.53 0.62
C VAL A 147 -18.21 -4.81 0.70
N ALA A 148 -18.67 -5.90 0.09
CA ALA A 148 -17.95 -7.17 0.10
C ALA A 148 -16.62 -7.08 -0.68
N GLY A 149 -16.64 -6.46 -1.87
CA GLY A 149 -15.44 -6.17 -2.64
C GLY A 149 -14.48 -5.24 -1.89
N ALA A 150 -15.02 -4.22 -1.22
CA ALA A 150 -14.23 -3.31 -0.40
C ALA A 150 -13.52 -4.02 0.76
N GLN A 151 -14.20 -4.91 1.48
CA GLN A 151 -13.63 -5.71 2.57
C GLN A 151 -12.55 -6.68 2.08
N TRP A 152 -12.82 -7.40 0.99
CA TRP A 152 -11.84 -8.30 0.38
C TRP A 152 -10.56 -7.54 0.01
N LEU A 153 -10.71 -6.36 -0.57
CA LEU A 153 -9.59 -5.55 -0.97
C LEU A 153 -8.83 -4.95 0.22
N ALA A 154 -9.53 -4.53 1.27
CA ALA A 154 -8.91 -4.03 2.50
C ALA A 154 -7.97 -5.08 3.13
N ALA A 155 -8.30 -6.36 3.04
CA ALA A 155 -7.43 -7.44 3.53
C ALA A 155 -6.06 -7.52 2.84
N THR A 156 -5.89 -6.88 1.67
CA THR A 156 -4.62 -6.81 0.95
C THR A 156 -3.74 -5.61 1.36
N VAL A 157 -4.28 -4.69 2.17
CA VAL A 157 -3.59 -3.49 2.62
C VAL A 157 -2.73 -3.81 3.85
N SER A 158 -1.44 -3.46 3.77
CA SER A 158 -0.50 -3.61 4.87
C SER A 158 -0.38 -2.34 5.70
N GLY A 159 0.19 -2.49 6.89
CA GLY A 159 0.52 -1.38 7.77
C GLY A 159 -0.69 -0.53 8.17
N PHE A 160 -0.43 0.74 8.39
CA PHE A 160 -1.42 1.66 8.94
C PHE A 160 -2.52 2.07 7.96
N ARG A 161 -2.26 1.97 6.65
CA ARG A 161 -3.27 2.24 5.62
C ARG A 161 -4.51 1.35 5.77
N TYR A 162 -4.32 0.13 6.29
CA TYR A 162 -5.43 -0.77 6.62
C TYR A 162 -6.47 -0.12 7.54
N VAL A 163 -6.03 0.57 8.61
CA VAL A 163 -6.94 1.21 9.57
C VAL A 163 -7.79 2.28 8.89
N SER A 164 -7.17 3.13 8.06
CA SER A 164 -7.88 4.17 7.32
C SER A 164 -8.91 3.60 6.35
N VAL A 165 -8.58 2.50 5.67
CA VAL A 165 -9.50 1.80 4.75
C VAL A 165 -10.66 1.17 5.51
N MET A 166 -10.40 0.49 6.63
CA MET A 166 -11.45 -0.12 7.45
C MET A 166 -12.41 0.92 8.03
N LYS A 167 -11.93 2.11 8.40
CA LYS A 167 -12.81 3.21 8.81
C LYS A 167 -13.78 3.64 7.71
N GLN A 168 -13.29 3.81 6.47
CA GLN A 168 -14.15 4.16 5.34
C GLN A 168 -15.24 3.10 5.10
N ILE A 169 -14.88 1.81 5.24
CA ILE A 169 -15.84 0.70 5.13
C ILE A 169 -16.88 0.78 6.25
N ALA A 170 -16.46 1.01 7.49
CA ALA A 170 -17.38 1.14 8.63
C ALA A 170 -18.35 2.32 8.47
N GLU A 171 -17.85 3.47 8.00
CA GLU A 171 -18.68 4.64 7.70
C GLU A 171 -19.72 4.32 6.61
N ALA A 172 -19.33 3.64 5.54
CA ALA A 172 -20.24 3.23 4.48
C ALA A 172 -21.27 2.21 4.94
N GLN A 173 -20.88 1.22 5.77
CA GLN A 173 -21.79 0.27 6.39
C GLN A 173 -22.83 0.97 7.27
N GLN A 174 -22.39 1.94 8.08
CA GLN A 174 -23.29 2.76 8.89
C GLN A 174 -24.27 3.56 8.03
N GLN A 175 -23.80 4.18 6.95
CA GLN A 175 -24.65 4.92 6.01
C GLN A 175 -25.68 4.01 5.32
N ALA A 176 -25.33 2.74 5.10
CA ALA A 176 -26.24 1.72 4.58
C ALA A 176 -27.20 1.15 5.65
N GLY A 177 -27.10 1.60 6.91
CA GLY A 177 -27.93 1.13 8.02
C GLY A 177 -27.42 -0.12 8.72
N ASP A 178 -26.26 -0.66 8.31
CA ASP A 178 -25.64 -1.84 8.90
C ASP A 178 -24.66 -1.45 10.01
N GLY A 179 -25.21 -0.95 11.11
CA GLY A 179 -24.42 -0.49 12.26
C GLY A 179 -23.70 -1.62 13.00
N GLU A 180 -24.19 -2.86 12.92
CA GLU A 180 -23.51 -4.02 13.51
C GLU A 180 -22.25 -4.37 12.71
N ALA A 181 -22.34 -4.45 11.38
CA ALA A 181 -21.17 -4.67 10.54
C ALA A 181 -20.17 -3.52 10.66
N ALA A 182 -20.64 -2.26 10.75
CA ALA A 182 -19.77 -1.10 10.96
C ALA A 182 -18.95 -1.22 12.25
N ARG A 183 -19.59 -1.60 13.37
CA ARG A 183 -18.90 -1.86 14.64
C ARG A 183 -17.90 -3.00 14.52
N TYR A 184 -18.28 -4.11 13.89
CA TYR A 184 -17.37 -5.24 13.69
C TYR A 184 -16.13 -4.87 12.86
N THR A 185 -16.32 -4.08 11.80
CA THR A 185 -15.23 -3.55 10.97
C THR A 185 -14.25 -2.70 11.81
N LEU A 186 -14.75 -1.85 12.72
CA LEU A 186 -13.87 -1.07 13.61
C LEU A 186 -13.16 -1.94 14.66
N VAL A 187 -13.76 -3.05 15.11
CA VAL A 187 -13.08 -4.04 15.97
C VAL A 187 -11.90 -4.66 15.24
N GLN A 188 -12.07 -5.07 13.98
CA GLN A 188 -10.97 -5.59 13.15
C GLN A 188 -9.85 -4.55 12.95
N ALA A 189 -10.22 -3.28 12.72
CA ALA A 189 -9.26 -2.18 12.63
C ALA A 189 -8.47 -2.00 13.94
N ARG A 190 -9.14 -2.09 15.09
CA ARG A 190 -8.54 -2.01 16.43
C ARG A 190 -7.54 -3.14 16.66
N GLU A 191 -7.97 -4.39 16.45
CA GLU A 191 -7.13 -5.58 16.62
C GLU A 191 -5.84 -5.47 15.78
N ARG A 192 -5.95 -4.94 14.56
CA ARG A 192 -4.78 -4.68 13.72
C ARG A 192 -3.88 -3.58 14.29
N ALA A 193 -4.46 -2.46 14.72
CA ALA A 193 -3.73 -1.34 15.29
C ALA A 193 -3.01 -1.69 16.60
N GLU A 194 -3.59 -2.57 17.42
CA GLU A 194 -2.98 -3.08 18.64
C GLU A 194 -1.65 -3.79 18.39
N GLY A 195 -1.51 -4.44 17.22
CA GLY A 195 -0.29 -5.13 16.81
C GLY A 195 0.83 -4.21 16.30
N PHE A 196 0.60 -2.90 16.16
CA PHE A 196 1.64 -1.96 15.76
C PHE A 196 2.60 -1.67 16.91
N SER A 197 3.87 -1.44 16.61
CA SER A 197 4.84 -1.02 17.64
C SER A 197 4.63 0.44 18.01
N GLU A 198 4.76 0.77 19.30
CA GLU A 198 4.83 2.16 19.74
C GLU A 198 6.19 2.73 19.31
N GLY A 199 6.19 3.70 18.40
CA GLY A 199 7.40 4.45 18.05
C GLY A 199 8.29 3.83 16.97
N ASP A 200 7.74 3.21 15.92
CA ASP A 200 8.53 3.01 14.69
C ASP A 200 8.83 4.39 14.06
N PRO A 201 10.08 4.89 14.13
CA PRO A 201 10.42 6.21 13.62
C PRO A 201 10.33 6.29 12.10
N LYS A 202 10.36 5.14 11.40
CA LYS A 202 10.21 5.10 9.94
C LYS A 202 8.76 5.29 9.51
N SER A 203 7.82 4.94 10.38
CA SER A 203 6.39 5.05 10.12
C SER A 203 5.84 6.42 10.49
N GLY A 204 6.47 7.18 11.40
CA GLY A 204 6.01 8.54 11.78
C GLY A 204 4.62 8.59 12.44
N TYR A 205 3.97 7.43 12.62
CA TYR A 205 2.62 7.28 13.13
C TYR A 205 2.60 6.28 14.28
N PHE A 206 1.94 6.66 15.36
CA PHE A 206 1.93 5.90 16.61
C PHE A 206 0.72 4.99 16.67
N ARG A 207 0.88 3.77 17.18
CA ARG A 207 -0.22 2.89 17.60
C ARG A 207 -1.30 3.69 18.36
N SER A 208 -0.86 4.56 19.27
CA SER A 208 -1.72 5.47 20.02
C SER A 208 -2.60 6.39 19.16
N TYR A 209 -2.07 6.94 18.06
CA TYR A 209 -2.82 7.79 17.14
C TYR A 209 -3.94 7.01 16.44
N TYR A 210 -3.64 5.80 15.94
CA TYR A 210 -4.66 4.99 15.27
C TYR A 210 -5.75 4.50 16.22
N LEU A 211 -5.38 4.11 17.43
CA LEU A 211 -6.36 3.74 18.46
C LEU A 211 -7.23 4.95 18.84
N SER A 212 -6.66 6.16 18.96
CA SER A 212 -7.41 7.40 19.16
C SER A 212 -8.41 7.67 18.04
N ASP A 213 -7.98 7.49 16.79
CA ASP A 213 -8.82 7.69 15.61
C ASP A 213 -9.93 6.63 15.48
N ILE A 214 -9.66 5.37 15.85
CA ILE A 214 -10.65 4.30 15.92
C ILE A 214 -11.67 4.56 17.03
N ALA A 215 -11.23 5.00 18.21
CA ALA A 215 -12.14 5.33 19.32
C ALA A 215 -13.11 6.45 18.93
N LYS A 216 -12.64 7.47 18.19
CA LYS A 216 -13.49 8.52 17.62
C LYS A 216 -14.52 7.97 16.64
N ALA A 217 -14.11 7.07 15.74
CA ALA A 217 -15.05 6.44 14.81
C ALA A 217 -16.09 5.58 15.55
N GLN A 218 -15.69 4.80 16.55
CA GLN A 218 -16.59 3.98 17.35
C GLN A 218 -17.65 4.83 18.05
N VAL A 219 -17.27 5.95 18.67
CA VAL A 219 -18.25 6.81 19.35
C VAL A 219 -19.22 7.47 18.37
N GLN A 220 -18.78 7.84 17.17
CA GLN A 220 -19.66 8.35 16.11
C GLN A 220 -20.68 7.30 15.63
N LEU A 221 -20.37 6.01 15.75
CA LEU A 221 -21.29 4.90 15.51
C LEU A 221 -22.18 4.57 16.73
N GLY A 222 -22.08 5.35 17.82
CA GLY A 222 -22.76 5.11 19.09
C GLY A 222 -22.15 3.98 19.92
N ASP A 223 -21.00 3.41 19.53
CA ASP A 223 -20.29 2.37 20.28
C ASP A 223 -19.41 2.98 21.37
N VAL A 224 -20.05 3.56 22.39
CA VAL A 224 -19.36 4.21 23.52
C VAL A 224 -18.51 3.21 24.31
N ALA A 225 -19.01 1.98 24.49
CA ALA A 225 -18.30 0.93 25.22
C ALA A 225 -17.04 0.49 24.46
N GLY A 226 -17.15 0.23 23.15
CA GLY A 226 -16.01 -0.09 22.30
C GLY A 226 -15.01 1.06 22.21
N ALA A 227 -15.47 2.30 22.06
CA ALA A 227 -14.62 3.49 22.07
C ALA A 227 -13.82 3.63 23.38
N THR A 228 -14.48 3.41 24.52
CA THR A 228 -13.86 3.46 25.85
C THR A 228 -12.80 2.38 26.00
N HIS A 229 -13.10 1.16 25.56
CA HIS A 229 -12.12 0.07 25.57
C HIS A 229 -10.90 0.41 24.69
N THR A 230 -11.12 0.90 23.48
CA THR A 230 -10.04 1.32 22.57
C THR A 230 -9.20 2.44 23.18
N ALA A 231 -9.83 3.46 23.80
CA ALA A 231 -9.12 4.56 24.46
C ALA A 231 -8.22 4.08 25.62
N GLN A 232 -8.63 3.04 26.35
CA GLN A 232 -7.83 2.45 27.42
C GLN A 232 -6.55 1.76 26.92
N LEU A 233 -6.52 1.31 25.66
CA LEU A 233 -5.35 0.66 25.06
C LEU A 233 -4.26 1.65 24.63
N ILE A 234 -4.57 2.95 24.62
CA ILE A 234 -3.67 4.03 24.23
C ILE A 234 -2.64 4.29 25.33
N THR A 235 -1.36 4.22 24.99
CA THR A 235 -0.25 4.42 25.93
C THR A 235 0.19 5.87 25.96
N HIS A 236 0.17 6.58 24.81
CA HIS A 236 0.52 7.99 24.74
C HIS A 236 -0.55 8.86 25.39
N GLN A 237 -0.17 9.61 26.43
CA GLN A 237 -1.12 10.32 27.29
C GLN A 237 -1.96 11.35 26.54
N GLU A 238 -1.36 12.07 25.59
CA GLU A 238 -2.04 13.09 24.78
C GLU A 238 -3.14 12.46 23.92
N GLU A 239 -2.82 11.39 23.19
CA GLU A 239 -3.77 10.67 22.33
C GLU A 239 -4.90 10.05 23.14
N ARG A 240 -4.57 9.50 24.31
CA ARG A 240 -5.56 8.96 25.24
C ARG A 240 -6.52 10.05 25.72
N GLY A 241 -5.98 11.23 26.04
CA GLY A 241 -6.78 12.39 26.44
C GLY A 241 -7.72 12.85 25.33
N TRP A 242 -7.26 12.90 24.08
CA TRP A 242 -8.10 13.23 22.93
C TRP A 242 -9.21 12.20 22.69
N ALA A 243 -8.90 10.91 22.84
CA ALA A 243 -9.89 9.85 22.70
C ALA A 243 -11.00 9.95 23.76
N PHE A 244 -10.64 10.10 25.04
CA PHE A 244 -11.64 10.26 26.11
C PHE A 244 -12.46 11.53 25.97
N ARG A 245 -11.83 12.66 25.59
CA ARG A 245 -12.57 13.90 25.33
C ARG A 245 -13.62 13.73 24.23
N ALA A 246 -13.26 13.09 23.13
CA ALA A 246 -14.21 12.84 22.05
C ALA A 246 -15.40 11.98 22.51
N ILE A 247 -15.16 11.02 23.39
CA ILE A 247 -16.21 10.18 23.99
C ILE A 247 -17.14 11.02 24.89
N GLU A 248 -16.56 11.84 25.75
CA GLU A 248 -17.29 12.74 26.65
C GLU A 248 -18.15 13.75 25.88
N GLU A 249 -17.57 14.43 24.88
CA GLU A 249 -18.27 15.40 24.04
C GLU A 249 -19.46 14.76 23.31
N HIS A 250 -19.27 13.57 22.72
CA HIS A 250 -20.34 12.88 22.00
C HIS A 250 -21.47 12.44 22.94
N THR A 251 -21.13 11.90 24.11
CA THR A 251 -22.13 11.43 25.09
C THR A 251 -22.91 12.58 25.73
N ALA A 252 -22.25 13.71 26.01
CA ALA A 252 -22.91 14.93 26.49
C ALA A 252 -23.91 15.48 25.46
N ASN A 253 -23.49 15.57 24.19
CA ASN A 253 -24.36 16.04 23.11
C ASN A 253 -25.57 15.12 22.88
N ALA A 254 -25.38 13.80 22.96
CA ALA A 254 -26.47 12.83 22.86
C ALA A 254 -27.48 12.97 24.02
N ALA A 255 -26.98 13.16 25.24
CA ALA A 255 -27.83 13.37 26.42
C ALA A 255 -28.64 14.67 26.34
N ASP A 256 -28.02 15.77 25.91
CA ASP A 256 -28.70 17.05 25.75
C ASP A 256 -29.76 17.02 24.64
N THR A 257 -29.48 16.31 23.54
CA THR A 257 -30.46 16.10 22.47
C THR A 257 -31.67 15.30 22.99
N ALA A 258 -31.43 14.20 23.71
CA ALA A 258 -32.48 13.39 24.31
C ALA A 258 -33.35 14.17 25.33
N ARG A 259 -32.75 15.06 26.13
CA ARG A 259 -33.52 15.94 27.05
C ARG A 259 -34.42 16.92 26.31
N ARG A 260 -33.93 17.53 25.23
CA ARG A 260 -34.72 18.45 24.39
C ARG A 260 -35.88 17.71 23.73
N ASP A 261 -35.64 16.54 23.16
CA ASP A 261 -36.66 15.73 22.50
C ASP A 261 -37.75 15.24 23.48
N ALA A 262 -37.37 15.00 24.73
CA ALA A 262 -38.29 14.65 25.80
C ALA A 262 -39.07 15.85 26.38
N GLY A 263 -38.81 17.08 25.92
CA GLY A 263 -39.43 18.30 26.46
C GLY A 263 -39.00 18.63 27.89
N LEU A 264 -37.82 18.15 28.31
CA LEU A 264 -37.29 18.29 29.67
C LEU A 264 -36.23 19.42 29.79
N ALA A 265 -36.16 20.30 28.79
CA ALA A 265 -35.18 21.39 28.69
C ALA A 265 -35.75 22.74 29.11
#